data_AF-A0A0G1KCY2-F1
#
_entry.id   AF-A0A0G1KCY2-F1
#
_cell.length_a   1.000
_cell.length_b   1.000
_cell.length_c   1.000
_cell.angle_alpha   90.00
_cell.angle_beta   90.00
_cell.angle_gamma   90.00
#
_symmetry.space_group_name_H-M   'P 1'
#
loop_
_entity.id
_entity.type
_entity.pdbx_description
1 polymer ?
#
loop_
_entity_poly.entity_id
_entity_poly.type
_entity_poly.pdbx_seq_one_letter_code
_entity_poly.pdbx_strand_id
1 'polypeptide(L)'
;MHFLVGIYNLLVTVCFLLHFYQPSNQFAEIVRKVAHDCYVPLIKAIKDDKRIKLTANFPLSLLAQLDSYGFAWLIRDVKELVAAGRIELVGSAAYHPILTKVPMDFVEKQIVLNEMALGYYFGSTKDFEGEPCYMVKNVQGFFPPEMAVNSSLLAKLRELGYDWAAVDEYSLPKELVKPFKGGVCYMPDGIKLRLIVRNRELTNMISFKRDLDQSQITAEILRGGTDKVIALDAETFGHHYRDGVELFESIVSDIYANGGTTSTLSAAYESAECRSIDSVRESTWSSDYETTYPLWENQANPINSLLWELFREVHAECWSRAISFGGQPVSSLWAGRIIIVI
;
A
#
# COMPACT_ATOMS: atom_id res chain seq x y z
N MET A 1 -16.71 -25.08 34.22
CA MET A 1 -15.55 -24.98 33.31
C MET A 1 -15.76 -25.97 32.17
N HIS A 2 -16.42 -25.54 31.10
CA HIS A 2 -16.52 -26.32 29.87
C HIS A 2 -15.66 -25.60 28.85
N PHE A 3 -14.51 -26.17 28.54
CA PHE A 3 -13.75 -25.81 27.37
C PHE A 3 -14.59 -26.23 26.16
N LEU A 4 -15.29 -25.26 25.56
CA LEU A 4 -15.71 -25.37 24.17
C LEU A 4 -14.43 -25.27 23.34
N VAL A 5 -13.78 -26.42 23.12
CA VAL A 5 -12.84 -26.60 22.02
C VAL A 5 -13.68 -26.56 20.76
N GLY A 6 -13.99 -25.35 20.32
CA GLY A 6 -14.50 -25.10 18.99
C GLY A 6 -13.43 -25.55 18.01
N ILE A 7 -13.81 -26.44 17.11
CA ILE A 7 -12.97 -26.93 16.02
C ILE A 7 -12.70 -25.75 15.08
N TYR A 8 -11.68 -24.93 15.38
CA TYR A 8 -11.16 -23.92 14.47
C TYR A 8 -10.17 -24.58 13.49
N ASN A 9 -10.65 -25.52 12.68
CA ASN A 9 -9.85 -26.25 11.69
C ASN A 9 -9.67 -25.49 10.37
N LEU A 10 -9.58 -24.15 10.41
CA LEU A 10 -9.22 -23.34 9.25
C LEU A 10 -8.08 -22.40 9.69
N LEU A 11 -6.88 -22.68 9.19
CA LEU A 11 -5.69 -21.84 9.36
C LEU A 11 -5.99 -20.46 8.73
N VAL A 12 -6.40 -19.49 9.55
CA VAL A 12 -6.62 -18.12 9.07
C VAL A 12 -5.28 -17.48 8.76
N THR A 13 -5.10 -17.00 7.54
CA THR A 13 -3.93 -16.19 7.17
C THR A 13 -4.32 -14.71 7.21
N VAL A 14 -3.55 -13.92 7.96
CA VAL A 14 -3.72 -12.47 8.03
C VAL A 14 -2.64 -11.79 7.19
N CYS A 15 -3.07 -11.03 6.20
CA CYS A 15 -2.19 -10.26 5.33
C CYS A 15 -2.27 -8.79 5.73
N PHE A 16 -1.24 -8.31 6.42
CA PHE A 16 -1.08 -6.88 6.68
C PHE A 16 -0.48 -6.19 5.46
N LEU A 17 -1.07 -5.06 5.06
CA LEU A 17 -0.52 -4.10 4.11
C LEU A 17 -0.34 -2.76 4.84
N LEU A 18 0.90 -2.45 5.19
CA LEU A 18 1.22 -1.24 5.95
C LEU A 18 1.70 -0.14 5.00
N HIS A 19 0.97 0.97 5.00
CA HIS A 19 1.31 2.15 4.20
C HIS A 19 2.17 3.10 5.04
N PHE A 20 3.48 3.16 4.77
CA PHE A 20 4.37 4.13 5.42
C PHE A 20 4.43 5.38 4.54
N TYR A 21 4.06 6.54 5.07
CA TYR A 21 4.03 7.75 4.25
C TYR A 21 4.19 9.04 5.02
N GLN A 22 4.94 9.96 4.43
CA GLN A 22 4.90 11.38 4.74
C GLN A 22 4.95 12.18 3.43
N PRO A 23 4.23 13.31 3.34
CA PRO A 23 4.31 14.19 2.17
C PRO A 23 5.72 14.76 2.04
N SER A 24 6.16 15.04 0.81
CA SER A 24 7.54 15.47 0.52
C SER A 24 7.91 16.84 1.10
N ASN A 25 6.91 17.64 1.45
CA ASN A 25 7.07 18.95 2.09
C ASN A 25 6.80 18.91 3.61
N GLN A 26 6.81 17.72 4.24
CA GLN A 26 6.60 17.60 5.68
C GLN A 26 7.73 18.26 6.47
N PHE A 27 7.39 18.84 7.63
CA PHE A 27 8.38 19.38 8.54
C PHE A 27 9.30 18.28 9.06
N ALA A 28 10.62 18.53 9.05
CA ALA A 28 11.61 17.55 9.45
C ALA A 28 11.43 17.08 10.90
N GLU A 29 10.98 17.95 11.82
CA GLU A 29 10.63 17.54 13.19
C GLU A 29 9.47 16.53 13.25
N ILE A 30 8.48 16.65 12.37
CA ILE A 30 7.34 15.74 12.30
C ILE A 30 7.81 14.40 11.77
N VAL A 31 8.59 14.36 10.69
CA VAL A 31 9.14 13.09 10.17
C VAL A 31 9.99 12.38 11.22
N ARG A 32 10.86 13.10 11.94
CA ARG A 32 11.66 12.52 13.04
C ARG A 32 10.77 11.98 14.15
N LYS A 33 9.74 12.73 14.54
CA LYS A 33 8.79 12.32 15.56
C LYS A 33 8.06 11.04 15.15
N VAL A 34 7.49 10.99 13.95
CA VAL A 34 6.79 9.80 13.42
C VAL A 34 7.74 8.61 13.36
N ALA A 35 8.98 8.81 12.89
CA ALA A 35 9.97 7.74 12.84
C ALA A 35 10.25 7.16 14.24
N HIS A 36 10.43 8.01 15.25
CA HIS A 36 10.68 7.57 16.62
C HIS A 36 9.45 6.93 17.30
N ASP A 37 8.27 7.52 17.10
CA ASP A 37 7.03 7.05 17.73
C ASP A 37 6.52 5.75 17.08
N CYS A 38 6.73 5.57 15.79
CA CYS A 38 6.11 4.51 14.99
C CYS A 38 7.12 3.65 14.24
N TYR A 39 7.84 4.20 13.25
CA TYR A 39 8.57 3.34 12.30
C TYR A 39 9.66 2.51 12.97
N VAL A 40 10.43 3.14 13.87
CA VAL A 40 11.50 2.47 14.60
C VAL A 40 10.98 1.34 15.49
N PRO A 41 10.03 1.56 16.42
CA PRO A 41 9.52 0.49 17.26
C PRO A 41 8.74 -0.56 16.47
N LEU A 42 8.00 -0.19 15.41
CA LEU A 42 7.27 -1.13 14.57
C LEU A 42 8.21 -2.06 13.79
N ILE A 43 9.25 -1.53 13.13
CA ILE A 43 10.25 -2.35 12.44
C ILE A 43 11.01 -3.23 13.43
N LYS A 44 11.27 -2.73 14.65
CA LYS A 44 11.87 -3.53 15.72
C LYS A 44 10.97 -4.72 16.12
N ALA A 45 9.68 -4.49 16.36
CA ALA A 45 8.72 -5.56 16.68
C ALA A 45 8.69 -6.65 15.59
N ILE A 46 8.70 -6.23 14.31
CA ILE A 46 8.81 -7.16 13.18
C ILE A 46 10.14 -7.92 13.21
N LYS A 47 11.27 -7.26 13.48
CA LYS A 47 12.58 -7.94 13.57
C LYS A 47 12.62 -8.98 14.69
N ASP A 48 12.05 -8.68 15.85
CA ASP A 48 12.13 -9.50 17.04
C ASP A 48 11.30 -10.80 16.93
N ASP A 49 10.12 -10.78 16.30
CA ASP A 49 9.36 -12.00 15.99
C ASP A 49 9.58 -12.46 14.54
N LYS A 50 10.46 -13.46 14.35
CA LYS A 50 10.86 -14.00 13.04
C LYS A 50 9.72 -14.62 12.21
N ARG A 51 8.56 -14.90 12.80
CA ARG A 51 7.41 -15.47 12.11
C ARG A 51 6.65 -14.43 11.29
N ILE A 52 6.76 -13.16 11.68
CA ILE A 52 6.02 -12.07 11.04
C ILE A 52 6.46 -11.92 9.59
N LYS A 53 5.45 -11.95 8.72
CA LYS A 53 5.52 -11.62 7.30
C LYS A 53 4.39 -10.66 6.97
N LEU A 54 4.70 -9.59 6.23
CA LEU A 54 3.73 -8.59 5.82
C LEU A 54 4.11 -7.93 4.50
N THR A 55 3.19 -7.14 3.99
CA THR A 55 3.39 -6.30 2.80
C THR A 55 3.50 -4.85 3.23
N ALA A 56 4.42 -4.08 2.64
CA ALA A 56 4.62 -2.68 2.99
C ALA A 56 4.81 -1.80 1.76
N ASN A 57 4.17 -0.63 1.79
CA ASN A 57 4.40 0.43 0.84
C ASN A 57 5.38 1.46 1.42
N PHE A 58 6.41 1.83 0.65
CA PHE A 58 7.36 2.90 0.96
C PHE A 58 7.51 3.81 -0.28
N PRO A 59 6.79 4.94 -0.35
CA PRO A 59 6.93 5.86 -1.46
C PRO A 59 8.26 6.63 -1.36
N LEU A 60 8.81 7.04 -2.51
CA LEU A 60 10.03 7.86 -2.58
C LEU A 60 9.95 9.10 -1.67
N SER A 61 8.77 9.73 -1.56
CA SER A 61 8.58 10.91 -0.69
C SER A 61 9.02 10.67 0.74
N LEU A 62 8.74 9.49 1.29
CA LEU A 62 9.17 9.12 2.64
C LEU A 62 10.64 8.69 2.66
N LEU A 63 11.05 7.84 1.72
CA LEU A 63 12.41 7.29 1.71
C LEU A 63 13.48 8.37 1.62
N ALA A 64 13.29 9.36 0.74
CA ALA A 64 14.21 10.50 0.61
C ALA A 64 14.32 11.32 1.91
N GLN A 65 13.21 11.48 2.64
CA GLN A 65 13.21 12.19 3.92
C GLN A 65 13.91 11.39 5.03
N LEU A 66 13.65 10.08 5.12
CA LEU A 66 14.32 9.22 6.09
C LEU A 66 15.84 9.20 5.88
N ASP A 67 16.29 9.10 4.62
CA ASP A 67 17.70 9.15 4.28
C ASP A 67 18.34 10.49 4.68
N SER A 68 17.67 11.59 4.29
CA SER A 68 18.13 12.97 4.59
C SER A 68 18.15 13.30 6.08
N TYR A 69 17.27 12.69 6.88
CA TYR A 69 17.10 13.03 8.30
C TYR A 69 17.77 12.06 9.27
N GLY A 70 18.67 11.21 8.79
CA GLY A 70 19.54 10.38 9.63
C GLY A 70 18.98 8.99 9.99
N PHE A 71 18.00 8.50 9.22
CA PHE A 71 17.38 7.18 9.42
C PHE A 71 17.88 6.13 8.40
N ALA A 72 19.06 6.30 7.82
CA ALA A 72 19.67 5.31 6.92
C ALA A 72 19.76 3.90 7.55
N TRP A 73 19.94 3.81 8.87
CA TRP A 73 19.95 2.55 9.61
C TRP A 73 18.58 1.87 9.66
N LEU A 74 17.48 2.64 9.70
CA LEU A 74 16.12 2.11 9.63
C LEU A 74 15.83 1.58 8.22
N ILE A 75 16.26 2.31 7.19
CA ILE A 75 16.18 1.85 5.79
C ILE A 75 16.95 0.53 5.62
N ARG A 76 18.15 0.41 6.20
CA ARG A 76 18.92 -0.84 6.21
C ARG A 76 18.18 -1.98 6.91
N ASP A 77 17.57 -1.72 8.06
CA ASP A 77 16.78 -2.72 8.79
C ASP A 77 15.60 -3.23 7.95
N VAL A 78 14.90 -2.34 7.24
CA VAL A 78 13.85 -2.73 6.28
C VAL A 78 14.44 -3.54 5.12
N LYS A 79 15.58 -3.11 4.55
CA LYS A 79 16.27 -3.84 3.49
C LYS A 79 16.60 -5.28 3.88
N GLU A 80 17.06 -5.50 5.10
CA GLU A 80 17.34 -6.84 5.64
C GLU A 80 16.06 -7.69 5.73
N LEU A 81 14.95 -7.11 6.17
CA LEU A 81 13.64 -7.79 6.21
C LEU A 81 13.10 -8.11 4.80
N VAL A 82 13.31 -7.22 3.84
CA VAL A 82 12.96 -7.44 2.43
C VAL A 82 13.81 -8.58 1.84
N ALA A 83 15.13 -8.55 2.05
CA ALA A 83 16.03 -9.61 1.59
C ALA A 83 15.69 -10.98 2.21
N ALA A 84 15.17 -10.99 3.44
CA ALA A 84 14.71 -12.19 4.13
C ALA A 84 13.30 -12.65 3.70
N GLY A 85 12.62 -11.94 2.79
CA GLY A 85 11.25 -12.25 2.36
C GLY A 85 10.20 -12.07 3.47
N ARG A 86 10.50 -11.26 4.48
CA ARG A 86 9.62 -10.97 5.61
C ARG A 86 8.80 -9.71 5.40
N ILE A 87 9.33 -8.76 4.64
CA ILE A 87 8.58 -7.64 4.10
C ILE A 87 8.54 -7.78 2.58
N GLU A 88 7.34 -7.92 2.03
CA GLU A 88 7.09 -7.74 0.61
C GLU A 88 6.93 -6.24 0.31
N LEU A 89 7.66 -5.73 -0.68
CA LEU A 89 7.49 -4.37 -1.17
C LEU A 89 6.42 -4.32 -2.26
N VAL A 90 5.60 -3.28 -2.24
CA VAL A 90 4.63 -2.97 -3.31
C VAL A 90 5.00 -1.70 -4.05
N GLY A 91 4.61 -1.63 -5.32
CA GLY A 91 4.67 -0.42 -6.12
C GLY A 91 3.66 0.62 -5.62
N SER A 92 3.95 1.89 -5.89
CA SER A 92 3.06 3.02 -5.62
C SER A 92 3.56 4.23 -6.42
N ALA A 93 3.01 5.41 -6.14
CA ALA A 93 3.44 6.67 -6.74
C ALA A 93 4.49 7.38 -5.88
N ALA A 94 5.56 7.86 -6.50
CA ALA A 94 6.72 8.44 -5.82
C ALA A 94 6.37 9.54 -4.81
N TYR A 95 5.46 10.44 -5.18
CA TYR A 95 5.04 11.57 -4.34
C TYR A 95 3.56 11.51 -3.93
N HIS A 96 2.97 10.32 -3.98
CA HIS A 96 1.60 10.05 -3.52
C HIS A 96 0.47 10.96 -4.09
N PRO A 97 0.48 11.33 -5.39
CA PRO A 97 -0.68 11.99 -6.00
C PRO A 97 -1.88 11.04 -6.10
N ILE A 98 -3.10 11.59 -6.16
CA ILE A 98 -4.29 10.82 -6.50
C ILE A 98 -4.23 10.45 -7.98
N LEU A 99 -3.74 9.24 -8.28
CA LEU A 99 -3.41 8.82 -9.65
C LEU A 99 -4.60 8.86 -10.61
N THR A 100 -5.82 8.71 -10.13
CA THR A 100 -7.03 8.80 -10.94
C THR A 100 -7.37 10.23 -11.38
N LYS A 101 -6.74 11.25 -10.78
CA LYS A 101 -7.00 12.68 -11.02
C LYS A 101 -5.87 13.39 -11.77
N VAL A 102 -4.83 12.66 -12.16
CA VAL A 102 -3.68 13.20 -12.90
C VAL A 102 -3.58 12.56 -14.29
N PRO A 103 -2.96 13.22 -15.28
CA PRO A 103 -2.78 12.64 -16.61
C PRO A 103 -1.98 11.33 -16.59
N MET A 104 -2.28 10.43 -17.53
CA MET A 104 -1.71 9.08 -17.55
C MET A 104 -0.19 9.06 -17.76
N ASP A 105 0.37 10.00 -18.52
CA ASP A 105 1.83 10.12 -18.67
C ASP A 105 2.51 10.52 -17.35
N PHE A 106 1.82 11.31 -16.51
CA PHE A 106 2.28 11.64 -15.17
C PHE A 106 2.14 10.44 -14.22
N VAL A 107 1.06 9.65 -14.34
CA VAL A 107 0.90 8.38 -13.61
C VAL A 107 2.11 7.47 -13.85
N GLU A 108 2.46 7.21 -15.11
CA GLU A 108 3.60 6.36 -15.47
C GLU A 108 4.91 6.88 -14.86
N LYS A 109 5.19 8.18 -15.00
CA LYS A 109 6.39 8.81 -14.42
C LYS A 109 6.47 8.62 -12.90
N GLN A 110 5.36 8.76 -12.19
CA GLN A 110 5.30 8.59 -10.73
C GLN A 110 5.56 7.14 -10.31
N ILE A 111 5.06 6.17 -11.07
CA ILE A 111 5.24 4.74 -10.80
C ILE A 111 6.70 4.36 -11.04
N VAL A 112 7.23 4.67 -12.24
CA VAL A 112 8.62 4.36 -12.60
C VAL A 112 9.60 5.00 -11.62
N LEU A 113 9.38 6.27 -11.24
CA LEU A 113 10.24 6.94 -10.27
C LEU A 113 10.21 6.26 -8.89
N ASN A 114 9.04 5.75 -8.48
CA ASN A 114 8.94 5.02 -7.21
C ASN A 114 9.66 3.67 -7.29
N GLU A 115 9.52 2.94 -8.39
CA GLU A 115 10.23 1.68 -8.61
C GLU A 115 11.75 1.88 -8.58
N MET A 116 12.26 2.95 -9.21
CA MET A 116 13.67 3.32 -9.13
C MET A 116 14.11 3.59 -7.68
N ALA A 117 13.27 4.27 -6.90
CA ALA A 117 13.55 4.52 -5.48
C ALA A 117 13.62 3.21 -4.68
N LEU A 118 12.66 2.30 -4.86
CA LEU A 118 12.70 0.98 -4.25
C LEU A 118 13.98 0.24 -4.66
N GLY A 119 14.33 0.26 -5.95
CA GLY A 119 15.60 -0.21 -6.51
C GLY A 119 16.82 0.32 -5.76
N TYR A 120 16.89 1.63 -5.58
CA TYR A 120 18.00 2.32 -4.93
C TYR A 120 18.12 1.96 -3.45
N TYR A 121 17.03 2.08 -2.68
CA TYR A 121 17.08 1.91 -1.22
C TYR A 121 17.09 0.44 -0.80
N PHE A 122 16.29 -0.41 -1.45
CA PHE A 122 16.06 -1.80 -1.02
C PHE A 122 16.62 -2.84 -1.98
N GLY A 123 16.96 -2.46 -3.22
CA GLY A 123 17.43 -3.41 -4.23
C GLY A 123 18.78 -4.05 -3.92
N SER A 124 19.01 -5.19 -4.57
CA SER A 124 20.36 -5.76 -4.67
C SER A 124 21.22 -4.82 -5.50
N THR A 125 22.47 -4.64 -5.09
CA THR A 125 23.49 -3.88 -5.83
C THR A 125 24.21 -4.71 -6.88
N LYS A 126 23.87 -6.00 -6.96
CA LYS A 126 24.43 -6.96 -7.91
C LYS A 126 23.33 -7.82 -8.51
N ASP A 127 23.43 -8.11 -9.80
CA ASP A 127 22.57 -9.08 -10.45
C ASP A 127 23.01 -10.53 -10.14
N PHE A 128 22.41 -11.50 -10.82
CA PHE A 128 22.73 -12.92 -10.65
C PHE A 128 24.12 -13.30 -11.18
N GLU A 129 24.70 -12.47 -12.06
CA GLU A 129 26.02 -12.66 -12.67
C GLU A 129 27.12 -11.87 -11.92
N GLY A 130 26.72 -11.00 -10.98
CA GLY A 130 27.61 -10.20 -10.13
C GLY A 130 27.82 -8.77 -10.61
N GLU A 131 27.14 -8.36 -11.69
CA GLU A 131 27.26 -7.02 -12.28
C GLU A 131 26.48 -5.98 -11.47
N PRO A 132 26.98 -4.72 -11.38
CA PRO A 132 26.28 -3.66 -10.69
C PRO A 132 24.88 -3.42 -11.28
N CYS A 133 23.85 -3.56 -10.43
CA CYS A 133 22.49 -3.22 -10.80
C CYS A 133 21.75 -2.68 -9.58
N TYR A 134 20.61 -2.02 -9.79
CA TYR A 134 19.65 -1.72 -8.74
C TYR A 134 18.37 -2.44 -9.06
N MET A 135 18.20 -3.64 -8.51
CA MET A 135 17.03 -4.47 -8.77
C MET A 135 16.35 -4.84 -7.46
N VAL A 136 15.08 -4.44 -7.33
CA VAL A 136 14.17 -5.05 -6.35
C VAL A 136 13.47 -6.21 -7.04
N LYS A 137 13.58 -7.39 -6.43
CA LYS A 137 12.90 -8.58 -6.95
C LYS A 137 11.41 -8.50 -6.64
N ASN A 138 10.59 -8.93 -7.60
CA ASN A 138 9.20 -9.33 -7.38
C ASN A 138 8.29 -8.25 -6.78
N VAL A 139 8.36 -7.00 -7.25
CA VAL A 139 7.31 -6.00 -6.97
C VAL A 139 6.09 -6.35 -7.83
N GLN A 140 5.26 -7.28 -7.33
CA GLN A 140 4.10 -7.81 -8.07
C GLN A 140 2.81 -7.03 -7.79
N GLY A 141 2.74 -6.43 -6.60
CA GLY A 141 1.58 -5.69 -6.13
C GLY A 141 1.71 -4.19 -6.24
N PHE A 142 0.57 -3.51 -6.36
CA PHE A 142 0.48 -2.06 -6.35
C PHE A 142 -0.42 -1.57 -5.21
N PHE A 143 0.05 -0.58 -4.45
CA PHE A 143 -0.76 0.24 -3.56
C PHE A 143 -1.05 1.58 -4.25
N PRO A 144 -2.26 1.78 -4.80
CA PRO A 144 -2.68 3.09 -5.29
C PRO A 144 -2.74 4.07 -4.11
N PRO A 145 -2.18 5.29 -4.23
CA PRO A 145 -2.36 6.32 -3.22
C PRO A 145 -3.82 6.45 -2.80
N GLU A 146 -4.09 6.37 -1.49
CA GLU A 146 -5.45 6.41 -0.91
C GLU A 146 -6.37 5.26 -1.38
N MET A 147 -5.79 4.18 -1.91
CA MET A 147 -6.47 3.16 -2.72
C MET A 147 -7.40 3.77 -3.79
N ALA A 148 -7.02 4.93 -4.33
CA ALA A 148 -7.76 5.60 -5.39
C ALA A 148 -7.61 4.81 -6.70
N VAL A 149 -8.71 4.26 -7.21
CA VAL A 149 -8.73 3.41 -8.40
C VAL A 149 -9.85 3.77 -9.35
N ASN A 150 -9.62 3.54 -10.64
CA ASN A 150 -10.62 3.49 -11.70
C ASN A 150 -10.14 2.49 -12.78
N SER A 151 -11.00 2.15 -13.74
CA SER A 151 -10.68 1.17 -14.79
C SER A 151 -9.44 1.54 -15.60
N SER A 152 -9.23 2.83 -15.89
CA SER A 152 -8.09 3.32 -16.67
C SER A 152 -6.77 3.12 -15.93
N LEU A 153 -6.72 3.44 -14.62
CA LEU A 153 -5.54 3.21 -13.79
C LEU A 153 -5.24 1.71 -13.69
N LEU A 154 -6.23 0.88 -13.39
CA LEU A 154 -6.03 -0.57 -13.25
C LEU A 154 -5.55 -1.21 -14.56
N ALA A 155 -6.06 -0.76 -15.71
CA ALA A 155 -5.56 -1.18 -17.01
C ALA A 155 -4.09 -0.80 -17.22
N LYS A 156 -3.71 0.44 -16.85
CA LYS A 156 -2.32 0.88 -16.92
C LYS A 156 -1.42 0.07 -15.99
N LEU A 157 -1.84 -0.23 -14.77
CA LEU A 157 -1.08 -1.07 -13.85
C LEU A 157 -0.83 -2.47 -14.43
N ARG A 158 -1.84 -3.06 -15.09
CA ARG A 158 -1.64 -4.34 -15.77
C ARG A 158 -0.63 -4.24 -16.91
N GLU A 159 -0.70 -3.19 -17.72
CA GLU A 159 0.24 -2.92 -18.81
C GLU A 159 1.68 -2.79 -18.31
N LEU A 160 1.87 -2.15 -17.14
CA LEU A 160 3.16 -1.99 -16.48
C LEU A 160 3.69 -3.28 -15.81
N GLY A 161 2.93 -4.38 -15.87
CA GLY A 161 3.37 -5.70 -15.41
C GLY A 161 2.99 -6.04 -13.96
N TYR A 162 2.17 -5.23 -13.29
CA TYR A 162 1.63 -5.60 -11.98
C TYR A 162 0.64 -6.75 -12.10
N ASP A 163 0.66 -7.66 -11.12
CA ASP A 163 -0.21 -8.84 -11.07
C ASP A 163 -1.44 -8.60 -10.21
N TRP A 164 -1.35 -7.70 -9.23
CA TRP A 164 -2.45 -7.31 -8.39
C TRP A 164 -2.38 -5.86 -7.91
N ALA A 165 -3.53 -5.31 -7.54
CA ALA A 165 -3.63 -4.03 -6.84
C ALA A 165 -4.46 -4.17 -5.56
N ALA A 166 -4.01 -3.50 -4.49
CA ALA A 166 -4.79 -3.38 -3.28
C ALA A 166 -5.94 -2.38 -3.51
N VAL A 167 -7.16 -2.79 -3.16
CA VAL A 167 -8.34 -1.96 -3.31
C VAL A 167 -9.23 -2.01 -2.08
N ASP A 168 -10.12 -1.04 -1.99
CA ASP A 168 -11.21 -1.03 -1.03
C ASP A 168 -12.47 -1.68 -1.59
N GLU A 169 -13.33 -2.21 -0.72
CA GLU A 169 -14.58 -2.87 -1.11
C GLU A 169 -15.53 -2.01 -1.95
N TYR A 170 -15.48 -0.68 -1.82
CA TYR A 170 -16.31 0.23 -2.61
C TYR A 170 -15.89 0.34 -4.08
N SER A 171 -14.70 -0.17 -4.44
CA SER A 171 -14.28 -0.30 -5.85
C SER A 171 -15.06 -1.40 -6.58
N LEU A 172 -15.72 -2.30 -5.84
CA LEU A 172 -16.47 -3.40 -6.41
C LEU A 172 -17.90 -2.96 -6.79
N PRO A 173 -18.55 -3.65 -7.76
CA PRO A 173 -19.98 -3.49 -8.04
C PRO A 173 -20.86 -3.59 -6.79
N LYS A 174 -21.88 -2.72 -6.69
CA LYS A 174 -22.75 -2.58 -5.49
C LYS A 174 -23.55 -3.85 -5.20
N GLU A 175 -23.77 -4.67 -6.21
CA GLU A 175 -24.51 -5.92 -6.19
C GLU A 175 -23.71 -7.04 -5.50
N LEU A 176 -22.41 -6.86 -5.27
CA LEU A 176 -21.59 -7.79 -4.51
C LEU A 176 -21.87 -7.64 -3.01
N VAL A 177 -22.99 -8.24 -2.59
CA VAL A 177 -23.43 -8.28 -1.20
C VAL A 177 -22.37 -9.00 -0.34
N LYS A 178 -21.76 -8.25 0.60
CA LYS A 178 -20.75 -8.75 1.57
C LYS A 178 -19.55 -9.39 0.87
N PRO A 179 -18.66 -8.59 0.25
CA PRO A 179 -17.58 -9.11 -0.58
C PRO A 179 -16.75 -10.19 0.13
N PHE A 180 -16.44 -10.01 1.42
CA PHE A 180 -15.66 -10.95 2.23
C PHE A 180 -16.31 -12.32 2.50
N LYS A 181 -17.60 -12.51 2.20
CA LYS A 181 -18.21 -13.86 2.20
C LYS A 181 -17.84 -14.67 0.97
N GLY A 182 -17.45 -14.01 -0.13
CA GLY A 182 -17.05 -14.63 -1.40
C GLY A 182 -15.54 -14.68 -1.62
N GLY A 183 -14.73 -14.37 -0.59
CA GLY A 183 -13.28 -14.22 -0.71
C GLY A 183 -12.84 -12.76 -0.77
N VAL A 184 -11.54 -12.52 -0.92
CA VAL A 184 -10.96 -11.17 -1.01
C VAL A 184 -10.34 -10.86 -2.38
N CYS A 185 -10.25 -11.85 -3.28
CA CYS A 185 -9.68 -11.66 -4.61
C CYS A 185 -10.77 -11.59 -5.68
N TYR A 186 -10.70 -10.53 -6.49
CA TYR A 186 -11.59 -10.29 -7.62
C TYR A 186 -10.77 -10.00 -8.88
N MET A 187 -11.35 -10.17 -10.05
CA MET A 187 -10.67 -9.87 -11.31
C MET A 187 -11.65 -9.30 -12.32
N PRO A 188 -11.47 -8.04 -12.78
CA PRO A 188 -12.29 -7.48 -13.83
C PRO A 188 -11.97 -8.14 -15.17
N ASP A 189 -12.98 -8.69 -15.85
CA ASP A 189 -12.78 -9.53 -17.04
C ASP A 189 -12.02 -8.81 -18.17
N GLY A 190 -12.23 -7.49 -18.32
CA GLY A 190 -11.57 -6.66 -19.33
C GLY A 190 -10.15 -6.19 -18.99
N ILE A 191 -9.71 -6.32 -17.73
CA ILE A 191 -8.43 -5.78 -17.24
C ILE A 191 -7.46 -6.91 -16.90
N LYS A 192 -7.96 -8.04 -16.38
CA LYS A 192 -7.14 -9.19 -15.95
C LYS A 192 -6.05 -8.86 -14.93
N LEU A 193 -6.30 -7.83 -14.10
CA LEU A 193 -5.52 -7.51 -12.91
C LEU A 193 -6.28 -8.03 -11.69
N ARG A 194 -5.60 -8.74 -10.77
CA ARG A 194 -6.24 -9.17 -9.53
C ARG A 194 -6.45 -7.98 -8.62
N LEU A 195 -7.64 -7.87 -8.05
CA LEU A 195 -7.98 -6.87 -7.04
C LEU A 195 -8.03 -7.59 -5.69
N ILE A 196 -7.12 -7.24 -4.80
CA ILE A 196 -7.10 -7.77 -3.44
C ILE A 196 -7.76 -6.75 -2.53
N VAL A 197 -8.91 -7.14 -1.98
CA VAL A 197 -9.82 -6.24 -1.29
C VAL A 197 -9.51 -6.25 0.20
N ARG A 198 -9.21 -5.08 0.78
CA ARG A 198 -9.02 -4.96 2.24
C ARG A 198 -10.33 -5.16 2.98
N ASN A 199 -10.29 -5.78 4.17
CA ASN A 199 -11.42 -5.83 5.08
C ASN A 199 -11.59 -4.48 5.78
N ARG A 200 -12.47 -3.63 5.25
CA ARG A 200 -12.69 -2.26 5.74
C ARG A 200 -13.16 -2.22 7.19
N GLU A 201 -14.13 -3.06 7.57
CA GLU A 201 -14.68 -3.09 8.94
C GLU A 201 -13.58 -3.41 9.96
N LEU A 202 -12.82 -4.47 9.72
CA LEU A 202 -11.72 -4.90 10.59
C LEU A 202 -10.57 -3.89 10.60
N THR A 203 -10.23 -3.31 9.44
CA THR A 203 -9.20 -2.28 9.36
C THR A 203 -9.60 -1.05 10.18
N ASN A 204 -10.82 -0.55 10.00
CA ASN A 204 -11.30 0.63 10.74
C ASN A 204 -11.43 0.35 12.24
N MET A 205 -11.76 -0.89 12.62
CA MET A 205 -11.76 -1.35 14.00
C MET A 205 -10.38 -1.13 14.63
N ILE A 206 -9.31 -1.57 13.97
CA ILE A 206 -7.91 -1.40 14.44
C ILE A 206 -7.48 0.08 14.37
N SER A 207 -7.80 0.77 13.28
CA SER A 207 -7.35 2.15 13.05
C SER A 207 -7.97 3.18 13.99
N PHE A 208 -9.23 3.02 14.41
CA PHE A 208 -9.97 4.11 15.08
C PHE A 208 -10.59 3.78 16.44
N LYS A 209 -10.91 2.51 16.74
CA LYS A 209 -11.59 2.19 17.98
C LYS A 209 -10.57 1.96 19.10
N ARG A 210 -10.61 2.82 20.12
CA ARG A 210 -9.64 2.83 21.23
C ARG A 210 -10.14 2.09 22.48
N ASP A 211 -11.45 1.91 22.62
CA ASP A 211 -12.07 1.19 23.74
C ASP A 211 -12.22 -0.32 23.48
N LEU A 212 -11.54 -0.85 22.45
CA LEU A 212 -11.65 -2.26 22.13
C LEU A 212 -10.78 -3.09 23.07
N ASP A 213 -11.41 -4.12 23.62
CA ASP A 213 -10.66 -5.25 24.15
C ASP A 213 -9.99 -5.97 22.96
N GLN A 214 -8.67 -6.15 23.05
CA GLN A 214 -7.86 -6.91 22.11
C GLN A 214 -8.51 -8.25 21.73
N SER A 215 -9.14 -8.91 22.70
CA SER A 215 -9.81 -10.19 22.48
C SER A 215 -10.92 -10.10 21.42
N GLN A 216 -11.56 -8.94 21.27
CA GLN A 216 -12.60 -8.69 20.26
C GLN A 216 -12.01 -8.56 18.86
N ILE A 217 -10.85 -7.90 18.73
CA ILE A 217 -10.14 -7.76 17.44
C ILE A 217 -9.69 -9.14 16.98
N THR A 218 -9.04 -9.91 17.85
CA THR A 218 -8.61 -11.29 17.57
C THR A 218 -9.81 -12.17 17.22
N ALA A 219 -10.91 -12.10 17.98
CA ALA A 219 -12.11 -12.87 17.69
C ALA A 219 -12.68 -12.56 16.31
N GLU A 220 -12.69 -11.29 15.89
CA GLU A 220 -13.15 -10.87 14.56
C GLU A 220 -12.19 -11.32 13.44
N ILE A 221 -10.88 -11.26 13.68
CA ILE A 221 -9.86 -11.77 12.76
C ILE A 221 -10.08 -13.27 12.51
N LEU A 222 -10.26 -14.04 13.57
CA LEU A 222 -10.42 -15.49 13.49
C LEU A 222 -11.84 -15.90 13.04
N ARG A 223 -12.79 -14.96 13.01
CA ARG A 223 -14.18 -15.22 12.62
C ARG A 223 -14.28 -15.62 11.16
N GLY A 224 -14.97 -16.74 10.92
CA GLY A 224 -15.38 -17.17 9.58
C GLY A 224 -14.31 -17.94 8.79
N GLY A 225 -13.13 -18.21 9.36
CA GLY A 225 -12.13 -19.11 8.77
C GLY A 225 -11.59 -18.70 7.40
N THR A 226 -11.79 -17.44 7.00
CA THR A 226 -11.29 -16.86 5.75
C THR A 226 -10.14 -15.92 6.01
N ASP A 227 -9.20 -15.89 5.08
CA ASP A 227 -8.07 -14.97 5.12
C ASP A 227 -8.53 -13.51 5.22
N LYS A 228 -7.76 -12.72 5.96
CA LYS A 228 -8.06 -11.31 6.22
C LYS A 228 -6.98 -10.46 5.60
N VAL A 229 -7.38 -9.45 4.83
CA VAL A 229 -6.48 -8.40 4.35
C VAL A 229 -6.74 -7.17 5.20
N ILE A 230 -5.73 -6.70 5.92
CA ILE A 230 -5.81 -5.51 6.77
C ILE A 230 -4.85 -4.49 6.18
N ALA A 231 -5.38 -3.37 5.67
CA ALA A 231 -4.58 -2.37 4.96
C ALA A 231 -4.81 -0.96 5.52
N LEU A 232 -3.78 -0.39 6.15
CA LEU A 232 -3.84 0.84 6.92
C LEU A 232 -2.51 1.60 6.90
N ASP A 233 -2.56 2.85 7.33
CA ASP A 233 -1.38 3.65 7.65
C ASP A 233 -0.55 2.97 8.74
N ALA A 234 0.76 2.82 8.49
CA ALA A 234 1.70 2.29 9.47
C ALA A 234 1.73 3.15 10.73
N GLU A 235 1.55 4.47 10.57
CA GLU A 235 1.48 5.49 11.59
C GLU A 235 0.37 5.24 12.62
N THR A 236 -0.60 4.37 12.30
CA THR A 236 -1.56 3.84 13.28
C THR A 236 -0.85 3.22 14.48
N PHE A 237 0.25 2.51 14.25
CA PHE A 237 0.99 1.81 15.29
C PHE A 237 2.09 2.70 15.88
N GLY A 238 1.75 3.48 16.91
CA GLY A 238 2.67 4.31 17.69
C GLY A 238 2.43 5.82 17.56
N HIS A 239 2.18 6.33 16.34
CA HIS A 239 2.03 7.78 16.14
C HIS A 239 0.58 8.26 16.32
N HIS A 240 -0.39 7.67 15.60
CA HIS A 240 -1.82 7.97 15.77
C HIS A 240 -2.42 7.28 16.99
N TYR A 241 -1.82 6.17 17.42
CA TYR A 241 -2.15 5.49 18.66
C TYR A 241 -0.87 5.11 19.39
N ARG A 242 -0.63 5.76 20.53
CA ARG A 242 0.60 5.62 21.31
C ARG A 242 0.96 4.18 21.65
N ASP A 243 -0.04 3.40 22.06
CA ASP A 243 0.13 2.00 22.45
C ASP A 243 -0.07 1.05 21.25
N GLY A 244 -0.03 1.61 20.03
CA GLY A 244 -0.34 0.88 18.82
C GLY A 244 0.70 -0.18 18.46
N VAL A 245 1.98 0.01 18.79
CA VAL A 245 2.99 -1.04 18.58
C VAL A 245 2.71 -2.25 19.47
N GLU A 246 2.38 -2.01 20.74
CA GLU A 246 1.98 -3.07 21.68
C GLU A 246 0.71 -3.78 21.18
N LEU A 247 -0.27 -3.02 20.69
CA LEU A 247 -1.46 -3.59 20.06
C LEU A 247 -1.11 -4.48 18.86
N PHE A 248 -0.20 -4.06 17.98
CA PHE A 248 0.25 -4.86 16.84
C PHE A 248 0.89 -6.17 17.28
N GLU A 249 1.83 -6.11 18.22
CA GLU A 249 2.48 -7.30 18.80
C GLU A 249 1.47 -8.25 19.43
N SER A 250 0.50 -7.71 20.15
CA SER A 250 -0.53 -8.48 20.83
C SER A 250 -1.49 -9.17 19.85
N ILE A 251 -1.96 -8.44 18.82
CA ILE A 251 -2.78 -9.02 17.74
C ILE A 251 -2.04 -10.17 17.05
N VAL A 252 -0.76 -9.97 16.70
CA VAL A 252 0.06 -10.98 16.04
C VAL A 252 0.28 -12.20 16.95
N SER A 253 0.61 -11.97 18.22
CA SER A 253 0.80 -13.03 19.21
C SER A 253 -0.47 -13.87 19.36
N ASP A 254 -1.63 -13.22 19.45
CA ASP A 254 -2.92 -13.89 19.55
C ASP A 254 -3.27 -14.70 18.30
N ILE A 255 -3.03 -14.16 17.10
CA ILE A 255 -3.21 -14.88 15.85
C ILE A 255 -2.43 -16.19 15.89
N TYR A 256 -1.14 -16.14 16.25
CA TYR A 256 -0.30 -17.34 16.32
C TYR A 256 -0.71 -18.30 17.45
N ALA A 257 -1.11 -17.78 18.61
CA ALA A 257 -1.56 -18.60 19.74
C ALA A 257 -2.83 -19.41 19.40
N ASN A 258 -3.64 -18.91 18.47
CA ASN A 258 -4.85 -19.57 17.98
C ASN A 258 -4.63 -20.32 16.65
N GLY A 259 -3.38 -20.55 16.25
CA GLY A 259 -3.03 -21.33 15.06
C GLY A 259 -3.16 -20.60 13.72
N GLY A 260 -3.50 -19.31 13.72
CA GLY A 260 -3.43 -18.47 12.53
C GLY A 260 -2.00 -18.13 12.15
N THR A 261 -1.81 -17.53 10.97
CA THR A 261 -0.50 -17.08 10.50
C THR A 261 -0.55 -15.70 9.87
N THR A 262 0.61 -15.09 9.64
CA THR A 262 0.73 -13.87 8.85
C THR A 262 1.45 -14.18 7.55
N SER A 263 1.02 -13.58 6.44
CA SER A 263 1.66 -13.74 5.14
C SER A 263 1.79 -12.41 4.42
N THR A 264 2.63 -12.39 3.40
CA THR A 264 2.64 -11.32 2.41
C THR A 264 1.50 -11.55 1.40
N LEU A 265 1.06 -10.49 0.73
CA LEU A 265 -0.10 -10.53 -0.14
C LEU A 265 0.15 -11.40 -1.38
N SER A 266 1.31 -11.28 -2.03
CA SER A 266 1.62 -12.13 -3.19
C SER A 266 1.66 -13.60 -2.80
N ALA A 267 2.29 -13.95 -1.67
CA ALA A 267 2.36 -15.34 -1.23
C ALA A 267 0.99 -15.92 -0.83
N ALA A 268 0.11 -15.12 -0.23
CA ALA A 268 -1.23 -15.58 0.15
C ALA A 268 -2.16 -15.77 -1.07
N TYR A 269 -1.99 -14.95 -2.12
CA TYR A 269 -2.92 -14.91 -3.26
C TYR A 269 -2.33 -15.35 -4.61
N GLU A 270 -1.12 -15.92 -4.63
CA GLU A 270 -0.46 -16.42 -5.85
C GLU A 270 -1.34 -17.41 -6.63
N SER A 271 -1.95 -18.35 -5.91
CA SER A 271 -2.81 -19.40 -6.46
C SER A 271 -4.30 -19.22 -6.12
N ALA A 272 -4.69 -18.06 -5.58
CA ALA A 272 -6.07 -17.84 -5.20
C ALA A 272 -6.96 -17.69 -6.44
N GLU A 273 -8.09 -18.39 -6.43
CA GLU A 273 -9.16 -18.15 -7.41
C GLU A 273 -9.79 -16.79 -7.14
N CYS A 274 -9.71 -15.91 -8.13
CA CYS A 274 -10.30 -14.58 -8.05
C CYS A 274 -11.66 -14.58 -8.73
N ARG A 275 -12.67 -14.03 -8.06
CA ARG A 275 -14.01 -13.94 -8.61
C ARG A 275 -14.05 -12.94 -9.77
N SER A 276 -14.50 -13.38 -10.93
CA SER A 276 -14.75 -12.49 -12.07
C SER A 276 -15.80 -11.44 -11.74
N ILE A 277 -15.53 -10.21 -12.18
CA ILE A 277 -16.46 -9.07 -12.12
C ILE A 277 -16.50 -8.38 -13.48
N ASP A 278 -17.65 -7.81 -13.81
CA ASP A 278 -17.89 -7.16 -15.10
C ASP A 278 -17.32 -5.74 -15.16
N SER A 279 -17.17 -5.09 -14.02
CA SER A 279 -16.84 -3.68 -13.91
C SER A 279 -16.15 -3.36 -12.58
N VAL A 280 -15.49 -2.20 -12.55
CA VAL A 280 -14.89 -1.60 -11.35
C VAL A 280 -15.48 -0.20 -11.21
N ARG A 281 -15.81 0.17 -9.98
CA ARG A 281 -16.25 1.53 -9.64
C ARG A 281 -15.03 2.39 -9.31
N GLU A 282 -15.07 3.64 -9.76
CA GLU A 282 -14.10 4.62 -9.25
C GLU A 282 -14.33 4.80 -7.75
N SER A 283 -13.26 4.73 -6.96
CA SER A 283 -13.33 4.83 -5.51
C SER A 283 -11.96 5.11 -4.89
N THR A 284 -11.96 5.37 -3.60
CA THR A 284 -10.83 5.43 -2.67
C THR A 284 -11.18 4.59 -1.44
N TRP A 285 -10.23 4.36 -0.55
CA TRP A 285 -10.50 3.73 0.75
C TRP A 285 -11.35 4.57 1.73
N SER A 286 -11.69 5.81 1.35
CA SER A 286 -12.56 6.70 2.11
C SER A 286 -13.97 6.82 1.52
N SER A 287 -14.18 6.29 0.30
CA SER A 287 -15.45 6.42 -0.43
C SER A 287 -16.60 5.71 0.24
N ASP A 288 -17.81 6.11 -0.15
CA ASP A 288 -19.02 5.31 0.00
C ASP A 288 -19.71 5.08 -1.36
N TYR A 289 -20.98 4.66 -1.38
CA TYR A 289 -21.71 4.43 -2.63
C TYR A 289 -22.19 5.73 -3.31
N GLU A 290 -22.20 6.84 -2.58
CA GLU A 290 -22.74 8.14 -3.01
C GLU A 290 -21.61 9.14 -3.34
N THR A 291 -20.47 9.03 -2.64
CA THR A 291 -19.34 9.97 -2.73
C THR A 291 -18.02 9.25 -3.02
N THR A 292 -17.41 9.59 -4.15
CA THR A 292 -16.17 8.98 -4.62
C THR A 292 -14.93 9.52 -3.90
N TYR A 293 -14.81 10.84 -3.74
CA TYR A 293 -13.63 11.48 -3.12
C TYR A 293 -14.04 12.35 -1.92
N PRO A 294 -14.58 11.79 -0.82
CA PRO A 294 -15.14 12.61 0.26
C PRO A 294 -14.10 13.52 0.94
N LEU A 295 -12.82 13.12 0.97
CA LEU A 295 -11.73 13.93 1.54
C LEU A 295 -11.15 14.96 0.55
N TRP A 296 -11.37 14.78 -0.76
CA TRP A 296 -10.74 15.60 -1.80
C TRP A 296 -11.71 16.32 -2.71
N GLU A 297 -13.01 16.07 -2.69
CA GLU A 297 -14.02 16.73 -3.53
C GLU A 297 -15.22 17.17 -2.71
N ASN A 298 -14.96 17.76 -1.53
CA ASN A 298 -16.01 18.30 -0.68
C ASN A 298 -16.45 19.68 -1.18
N GLN A 299 -17.54 19.73 -1.96
CA GLN A 299 -18.10 20.96 -2.51
C GLN A 299 -18.54 21.97 -1.45
N ALA A 300 -18.82 21.53 -0.22
CA ALA A 300 -19.15 22.43 0.88
C ALA A 300 -17.91 23.14 1.45
N ASN A 301 -16.70 22.76 1.06
CA ASN A 301 -15.45 23.37 1.49
C ASN A 301 -14.82 24.21 0.36
N PRO A 302 -14.90 25.56 0.42
CA PRO A 302 -14.33 26.44 -0.60
C PRO A 302 -12.82 26.25 -0.84
N ILE A 303 -12.08 25.84 0.19
CA ILE A 303 -10.63 25.60 0.09
C ILE A 303 -10.37 24.44 -0.88
N ASN A 304 -11.22 23.41 -0.86
CA ASN A 304 -11.05 22.26 -1.73
C ASN A 304 -11.20 22.65 -3.22
N SER A 305 -12.20 23.47 -3.53
CA SER A 305 -12.39 24.02 -4.88
C SER A 305 -11.20 24.86 -5.34
N LEU A 306 -10.67 25.73 -4.46
CA LEU A 306 -9.51 26.56 -4.75
C LEU A 306 -8.23 25.74 -4.96
N LEU A 307 -8.03 24.66 -4.19
CA LEU A 307 -6.89 23.77 -4.37
C LEU A 307 -6.92 23.06 -5.72
N TRP A 308 -8.10 22.63 -6.19
CA TRP A 308 -8.24 22.05 -7.52
C TRP A 308 -8.08 23.06 -8.65
N GLU A 309 -8.52 24.30 -8.45
CA GLU A 309 -8.26 25.40 -9.38
C GLU A 309 -6.75 25.65 -9.49
N LEU A 310 -6.07 25.83 -8.35
CA LEU A 310 -4.62 25.99 -8.31
C LEU A 310 -3.90 24.82 -8.99
N PHE A 311 -4.32 23.58 -8.72
CA PHE A 311 -3.75 22.39 -9.36
C PHE A 311 -3.89 22.45 -10.88
N ARG A 312 -5.07 22.80 -11.41
CA ARG A 312 -5.29 22.90 -12.86
C ARG A 312 -4.44 24.00 -13.49
N GLU A 313 -4.37 25.17 -12.87
CA GLU A 313 -3.57 26.31 -13.36
C GLU A 313 -2.08 25.98 -13.38
N VAL A 314 -1.54 25.43 -12.27
CA VAL A 314 -0.14 25.02 -12.19
C VAL A 314 0.17 23.93 -13.21
N HIS A 315 -0.72 22.94 -13.37
CA HIS A 315 -0.53 21.88 -14.33
C HIS A 315 -0.51 22.40 -15.78
N ALA A 316 -1.43 23.30 -16.13
CA ALA A 316 -1.48 23.92 -17.44
C ALA A 316 -0.20 24.71 -17.76
N GLU A 317 0.32 25.47 -16.79
CA GLU A 317 1.57 26.23 -16.94
C GLU A 317 2.81 25.32 -17.05
N CYS A 318 2.89 24.26 -16.23
CA CYS A 318 3.99 23.29 -16.34
C CYS A 318 3.97 22.58 -17.71
N TRP A 319 2.79 22.25 -18.23
CA TRP A 319 2.63 21.61 -19.52
C TRP A 319 2.96 22.56 -20.68
N SER A 320 2.52 23.82 -20.63
CA SER A 320 2.81 24.83 -21.65
C SER A 320 4.32 25.07 -21.79
N ARG A 321 5.05 25.11 -20.68
CA ARG A 321 6.51 25.23 -20.66
C ARG A 321 7.21 24.01 -21.22
N ALA A 322 6.76 22.80 -20.87
CA ALA A 322 7.31 21.57 -21.42
C ALA A 322 7.22 21.51 -22.96
N ILE A 323 6.13 22.03 -23.54
CA ILE A 323 5.97 22.17 -25.00
C ILE A 323 6.91 23.25 -25.57
N SER A 324 7.02 24.39 -24.88
CA SER A 324 7.78 25.57 -25.31
C SER A 324 9.29 25.33 -25.42
N PHE A 325 9.84 24.38 -24.65
CA PHE A 325 11.25 23.98 -24.74
C PHE A 325 11.54 22.93 -25.83
N GLY A 326 10.70 22.88 -26.88
CA GLY A 326 11.03 22.18 -28.11
C GLY A 326 10.51 20.75 -28.20
N GLY A 327 9.38 20.43 -27.54
CA GLY A 327 8.52 19.31 -27.91
C GLY A 327 9.20 17.94 -28.04
N GLN A 328 10.36 17.72 -27.41
CA GLN A 328 10.80 16.37 -27.17
C GLN A 328 9.94 15.88 -26.02
N PRO A 329 9.06 14.87 -26.22
CA PRO A 329 8.61 14.13 -25.07
C PRO A 329 9.90 13.66 -24.39
N VAL A 330 9.95 13.79 -23.06
CA VAL A 330 11.06 13.29 -22.24
C VAL A 330 11.26 11.76 -22.43
N SER A 331 10.49 11.11 -23.31
CA SER A 331 10.64 9.75 -23.79
C SER A 331 11.79 9.52 -24.81
N SER A 332 12.38 10.56 -25.41
CA SER A 332 13.41 10.37 -26.47
C SER A 332 14.86 10.31 -25.98
N LEU A 333 15.11 10.35 -24.67
CA LEU A 333 16.41 10.02 -24.07
C LEU A 333 16.51 8.57 -23.54
N TRP A 334 15.44 7.77 -23.65
CA TRP A 334 15.36 6.50 -22.91
C TRP A 334 14.88 5.32 -23.74
N ALA A 335 15.16 5.35 -25.05
CA ALA A 335 14.96 4.21 -25.93
C ALA A 335 16.26 3.42 -26.09
N GLY A 336 16.47 2.44 -25.20
CA GLY A 336 17.36 1.31 -25.47
C GLY A 336 18.43 1.05 -24.42
N ARG A 337 18.17 0.02 -23.60
CA ARG A 337 19.13 -0.85 -22.90
C ARG A 337 20.09 -0.16 -21.91
N ILE A 338 19.91 -0.53 -20.63
CA ILE A 338 20.85 -0.37 -19.51
C ILE A 338 21.05 1.10 -19.10
N ILE A 339 20.50 1.48 -17.94
CA ILE A 339 20.76 2.79 -17.33
C ILE A 339 21.82 2.59 -16.24
N ILE A 340 23.06 2.92 -16.59
CA ILE A 340 24.15 3.17 -15.65
C ILE A 340 23.93 4.58 -15.09
N VAL A 341 23.87 4.71 -13.77
CA VAL A 341 23.85 6.00 -13.05
C VAL A 341 25.29 6.34 -12.68
N ILE A 342 25.78 7.52 -13.10
CA ILE A 342 27.03 8.11 -12.55
C ILE A 342 26.68 8.81 -11.24
#